data_AF-A0A351KQQ2-F1
#
_entry.id   AF-A0A351KQQ2-F1
#
_cell.length_a   1.000
_cell.length_b   1.000
_cell.length_c   1.000
_cell.angle_alpha   90.00
_cell.angle_beta   90.00
_cell.angle_gamma   90.00
#
_symmetry.space_group_name_H-M   'P 1'
#
loop_
_entity.id
_entity.type
_entity.pdbx_description
1 polymer ?
#
loop_
_entity_poly.entity_id
_entity_poly.type
_entity_poly.pdbx_seq_one_letter_code
_entity_poly.pdbx_strand_id
1 'polypeptide(L)' 'MKDSFEARLQLDRPLVMGILNVTPDSFSDGGVHLDPLVARDKARVMVGEGADLIDVGGESTRPGALPVSPDEQCRR' A
#
# COMPACT_ATOMS: atom_id res chain seq x y z
N MET A 1 -18.86 12.67 -14.33
CA MET A 1 -19.18 11.23 -14.39
C MET A 1 -17.91 10.53 -13.93
N LYS A 2 -17.92 9.83 -12.77
CA LYS A 2 -16.76 9.07 -12.33
C LYS A 2 -16.76 7.78 -13.15
N ASP A 3 -15.74 7.55 -13.96
CA ASP A 3 -15.53 6.25 -14.58
C ASP A 3 -15.43 5.21 -13.46
N SER A 4 -16.40 4.30 -13.39
CA SER A 4 -16.39 3.19 -12.46
C SER A 4 -15.41 2.15 -12.97
N PHE A 5 -14.24 2.08 -12.33
CA PHE A 5 -13.25 1.05 -12.54
C PHE A 5 -13.75 -0.28 -11.94
N GLU A 6 -13.87 -1.33 -12.76
CA GLU A 6 -14.11 -2.70 -12.30
C GLU A 6 -12.82 -3.52 -12.42
N ALA A 7 -12.23 -3.91 -11.29
CA ALA A 7 -11.24 -4.98 -11.23
C ALA A 7 -11.92 -6.30 -10.86
N ARG A 8 -11.55 -7.39 -11.54
CA ARG A 8 -12.06 -8.74 -11.26
C ARG A 8 -10.91 -9.65 -10.85
N LEU A 9 -11.10 -10.37 -9.74
CA LEU A 9 -10.17 -11.39 -9.27
C LEU A 9 -10.77 -12.77 -9.55
N GLN A 10 -10.00 -13.63 -10.22
CA GLN A 10 -10.33 -15.05 -10.32
C GLN A 10 -9.77 -15.75 -9.08
N LEU A 11 -10.65 -16.43 -8.32
CA LEU A 11 -10.31 -17.04 -7.03
C LEU A 11 -10.18 -18.57 -7.14
N ASP A 12 -9.70 -19.06 -8.28
CA ASP A 12 -9.50 -20.48 -8.59
C ASP A 12 -8.11 -21.00 -8.17
N ARG A 13 -7.21 -20.09 -7.79
CA ARG A 13 -5.91 -20.38 -7.17
C ARG A 13 -5.64 -19.43 -6.00
N PRO A 14 -4.66 -19.71 -5.13
CA PRO A 14 -4.15 -18.71 -4.20
C PRO A 14 -3.66 -17.47 -4.94
N LEU A 15 -4.03 -16.30 -4.41
CA LEU A 15 -3.59 -15.00 -4.90
C LEU A 15 -2.54 -14.41 -3.96
N VAL A 16 -1.61 -13.64 -4.51
CA VAL A 16 -0.58 -12.95 -3.74
C VAL A 16 -0.97 -11.49 -3.55
N MET A 17 -1.12 -11.08 -2.30
CA MET A 17 -1.32 -9.69 -1.90
C MET A 17 0.02 -9.07 -1.49
N GLY A 18 0.48 -8.07 -2.23
CA GLY A 18 1.64 -7.26 -1.85
C GLY A 18 1.27 -6.23 -0.78
N ILE A 19 2.00 -6.19 0.32
CA ILE A 19 1.76 -5.22 1.41
C ILE A 19 2.61 -3.97 1.16
N LEU A 20 1.97 -2.84 0.91
CA LEU A 20 2.58 -1.54 0.70
C LEU A 20 2.25 -0.60 1.86
N ASN A 21 3.15 -0.52 2.83
CA ASN A 21 3.02 0.41 3.95
C ASN A 21 3.54 1.79 3.56
N VAL A 22 2.70 2.81 3.71
CA VAL A 22 3.00 4.23 3.47
C VAL A 22 3.14 4.91 4.84
N THR A 23 4.10 4.42 5.64
CA THR A 23 4.33 4.91 7.01
C THR A 23 5.76 5.42 7.17
N PRO A 24 6.01 6.41 8.05
CA PRO A 24 7.36 6.96 8.26
C PRO A 24 8.37 5.93 8.79
N ASP A 25 7.86 4.89 9.45
CA ASP A 25 8.59 3.85 10.18
C ASP A 25 8.73 2.52 9.40
N SER A 26 8.36 2.48 8.12
CA SER A 26 8.55 1.28 7.30
C SER A 26 10.05 1.08 6.98
N PHE A 27 10.65 0.17 7.75
CA PHE A 27 12.03 -0.35 7.66
C PHE A 27 12.48 -0.67 6.21
N SER A 28 13.15 0.27 5.55
CA SER A 28 14.33 0.00 4.69
C SER A 28 15.09 1.27 4.32
N ASP A 29 14.44 2.44 4.15
CA ASP A 29 15.11 3.60 3.52
C ASP A 29 14.90 4.97 4.23
N GLY A 30 14.52 5.00 5.51
CA GLY A 30 14.54 6.25 6.29
C GLY A 30 13.40 7.25 5.99
N GLY A 31 12.19 6.77 5.73
CA GLY A 31 10.99 7.64 5.55
C GLY A 31 10.73 8.08 4.11
N VAL A 32 11.45 7.54 3.13
CA VAL A 32 11.32 7.85 1.68
C VAL A 32 9.99 7.34 1.08
N HIS A 33 9.23 6.50 1.81
CA HIS A 33 7.93 5.99 1.35
C HIS A 33 6.74 6.94 1.60
N LEU A 34 6.96 8.13 2.13
CA LEU A 34 5.90 9.14 2.26
C LEU A 34 5.58 9.87 0.95
N ASP A 35 6.38 9.68 -0.10
CA ASP A 35 6.06 10.19 -1.43
C ASP A 35 5.11 9.22 -2.16
N PRO A 36 3.88 9.65 -2.51
CA PRO A 36 2.95 8.82 -3.28
C PRO A 36 3.53 8.29 -4.60
N LEU A 37 4.49 8.99 -5.20
CA LEU A 37 5.18 8.55 -6.41
C LEU A 37 6.09 7.34 -6.14
N VAL A 38 6.82 7.35 -5.02
CA VAL A 38 7.66 6.23 -4.59
C VAL A 38 6.79 5.03 -4.25
N ALA A 39 5.69 5.24 -3.51
CA ALA A 39 4.73 4.18 -3.18
C ALA A 39 4.16 3.53 -4.45
N ARG A 40 3.75 4.34 -5.44
CA ARG A 40 3.28 3.87 -6.74
C ARG A 40 4.33 3.04 -7.48
N ASP A 41 5.58 3.51 -7.53
CA ASP A 41 6.62 2.80 -8.26
C ASP A 41 7.00 1.48 -7.57
N LYS A 42 6.95 1.43 -6.23
CA LYS A 42 7.07 0.17 -5.48
C LYS A 42 5.92 -0.79 -5.75
N ALA A 43 4.68 -0.30 -5.84
CA ALA A 43 3.52 -1.12 -6.22
C ALA A 43 3.71 -1.74 -7.61
N ARG A 44 4.24 -0.99 -8.58
CA ARG A 44 4.55 -1.50 -9.92
C ARG A 44 5.59 -2.61 -9.90
N VAL A 45 6.61 -2.48 -9.06
CA VAL A 45 7.61 -3.55 -8.85
C VAL A 45 6.95 -4.81 -8.31
N MET A 46 6.12 -4.70 -7.26
CA MET A 46 5.40 -5.85 -6.67
C MET A 46 4.51 -6.55 -7.70
N VAL A 47 3.81 -5.78 -8.55
CA VAL A 47 3.02 -6.35 -9.66
C VAL A 47 3.93 -7.07 -10.65
N GLY A 48 5.10 -6.50 -11.00
CA GLY A 48 6.11 -7.16 -11.84
C GLY A 48 6.69 -8.45 -11.23
N GLU A 49 6.70 -8.56 -9.91
CA GLU A 49 7.11 -9.75 -9.14
C GLU A 49 5.98 -10.78 -8.97
N GLY A 50 4.76 -10.48 -9.42
CA GLY A 50 3.63 -11.41 -9.43
C GLY A 50 2.56 -11.16 -8.36
N ALA A 51 2.52 -9.98 -7.73
CA ALA A 51 1.38 -9.61 -6.88
C ALA A 51 0.10 -9.47 -7.71
N ASP A 52 -0.97 -10.14 -7.27
CA ASP A 52 -2.31 -10.09 -7.89
C ASP A 52 -3.11 -8.87 -7.41
N LEU A 53 -2.79 -8.38 -6.21
CA LEU A 53 -3.38 -7.19 -5.60
C LEU A 53 -2.38 -6.54 -4.63
N ILE A 54 -2.62 -5.27 -4.31
CA ILE A 54 -1.81 -4.49 -3.38
C ILE A 54 -2.70 -4.01 -2.22
N ASP A 55 -2.24 -4.23 -1.00
CA ASP A 55 -2.81 -3.68 0.22
C ASP A 55 -2.03 -2.44 0.63
N VAL A 56 -2.69 -1.28 0.65
CA VAL A 56 -2.06 0.02 0.90
C VAL A 56 -2.47 0.53 2.27
N GLY A 57 -1.50 0.67 3.18
CA GLY A 57 -1.73 1.06 4.57
C GLY A 57 -0.96 2.31 4.97
N GLY A 58 -1.66 3.39 5.34
CA GLY A 58 -1.07 4.64 5.84
C GLY A 58 -0.84 4.69 7.36
N GLU A 59 -1.22 3.63 8.09
CA GLU A 59 -1.11 3.54 9.55
C GLU A 59 -0.39 2.26 9.98
N SER A 60 0.57 2.40 10.90
CA SER A 60 1.34 1.29 11.44
C SER A 60 0.51 0.54 12.47
N THR A 61 0.35 -0.77 12.30
CA THR A 61 -0.33 -1.67 13.25
C THR A 61 0.64 -2.39 14.19
N ARG A 62 1.90 -1.97 14.20
CA ARG A 62 2.95 -2.56 15.04
C ARG A 62 2.68 -2.27 16.52
N PRO A 63 3.09 -3.17 17.44
CA PRO A 63 2.98 -2.92 18.87
C PRO A 63 3.64 -1.60 19.27
N GLY A 64 2.88 -0.73 19.96
CA GLY A 64 3.38 0.58 20.41
C GLY A 64 3.32 1.70 19.37
N ALA A 65 2.78 1.46 18.17
CA ALA A 65 2.50 2.53 17.22
C ALA A 65 1.47 3.51 17.79
N LEU A 66 1.70 4.81 17.58
CA LEU A 66 0.72 5.84 17.92
C LEU A 66 -0.33 5.92 16.81
N PRO A 67 -1.62 6.06 17.16
CA PRO A 67 -2.66 6.23 16.17
C PRO A 67 -2.44 7.53 15.38
N VAL A 68 -2.85 7.52 14.11
CA VAL A 68 -2.80 8.70 13.25
C VAL A 68 -4.20 9.28 13.05
N SER A 69 -4.29 10.60 12.83
CA SER A 69 -5.59 11.21 12.53
C SER A 69 -6.10 10.75 11.15
N PRO A 70 -7.42 10.73 10.92
CA PRO A 70 -7.97 10.40 9.60
C PRO A 70 -7.41 11.29 8.47
N ASP A 71 -7.25 12.59 8.72
CA ASP A 71 -6.69 13.53 7.73
C ASP A 71 -5.21 13.23 7.41
N GLU A 72 -4.44 12.80 8.41
CA GLU A 72 -3.06 12.36 8.23
C GLU A 72 -2.99 11.07 7.43
N GLN A 73 -3.85 10.09 7.75
CA GLN A 73 -3.91 8.83 7.03
C GLN A 73 -4.37 9.01 5.57
N CYS A 74 -5.35 9.89 5.30
CA CYS A 74 -5.80 10.18 3.93
C CYS A 74 -4.77 10.95 3.08
N ARG A 75 -3.85 11.68 3.71
CA ARG A 75 -2.79 12.41 3.00
C ARG A 75 -1.66 11.49 2.55
N ARG A 76 -1.44 10.39 3.28
CA ARG A 76 -0.49 9.32 2.94
C ARG A 76 -1.05 8.50 1.79
#